data_AF-A0A2N3F9Z1-F1
#
_entry.id   AF-A0A2N3F9Z1-F1
#
_cell.length_a   1.000
_cell.length_b   1.000
_cell.length_c   1.000
_cell.angle_alpha   90.00
_cell.angle_beta   90.00
_cell.angle_gamma   90.00
#
_symmetry.space_group_name_H-M   'P 1'
#
loop_
_entity.id
_entity.type
_entity.pdbx_description
1 polymer ?
#
loop_
_entity_poly.entity_id
_entity_poly.type
_entity_poly.pdbx_seq_one_letter_code
_entity_poly.pdbx_strand_id
1 'polypeptide(L)'
;MGTPLWVVKKRPIRALYSLIPQKWGGPWPIRHSSRGLLVTIPITPVSVGDTVRLKKPHPCGANEWQVTRLGADIGLRCLGCGRSVMLERYEFDRRFRGFINRAAEE
;
A
#
# COMPACT_ATOMS: atom_id res chain seq x y z
N MET A 1 -41.09 -35.28 -57.02
CA MET A 1 -40.28 -34.05 -57.02
C MET A 1 -39.52 -33.99 -55.70
N GLY A 2 -38.35 -34.63 -55.64
CA GLY A 2 -37.52 -34.70 -54.42
C GLY A 2 -36.36 -33.74 -54.57
N THR A 3 -36.33 -32.70 -53.75
CA THR A 3 -35.22 -31.75 -53.69
C THR A 3 -34.02 -32.38 -52.96
N PRO A 4 -32.78 -32.17 -53.45
CA PRO A 4 -31.61 -32.90 -53.00
C PRO A 4 -30.95 -32.36 -51.72
N LEU A 5 -30.37 -33.33 -51.02
CA LEU A 5 -29.33 -33.30 -50.00
C LEU A 5 -28.19 -32.31 -50.29
N TRP A 6 -27.98 -31.28 -49.44
CA TRP A 6 -26.74 -30.48 -49.46
C TRP A 6 -26.23 -30.12 -48.05
N VAL A 7 -25.37 -31.01 -47.54
CA VAL A 7 -24.05 -30.75 -46.95
C VAL A 7 -23.89 -29.49 -46.06
N VAL A 8 -23.87 -29.73 -44.74
CA VAL A 8 -23.30 -28.82 -43.74
C VAL A 8 -21.79 -28.66 -43.98
N LYS A 9 -21.38 -27.52 -44.55
CA LYS A 9 -19.97 -27.11 -44.64
C LYS A 9 -19.47 -26.66 -43.26
N LYS A 10 -18.75 -27.55 -42.55
CA LYS A 10 -17.85 -27.14 -41.46
C LYS A 10 -16.74 -26.25 -42.05
N ARG A 11 -16.69 -24.97 -41.67
CA ARG A 11 -15.55 -24.08 -41.95
C ARG A 11 -14.48 -24.29 -40.85
N PRO A 12 -13.23 -24.64 -41.18
CA PRO A 12 -12.15 -24.68 -40.19
C PRO A 12 -11.67 -23.26 -39.86
N ILE A 13 -11.71 -22.89 -38.57
CA ILE A 13 -11.07 -21.68 -38.05
C ILE A 13 -9.58 -22.00 -37.89
N ARG A 14 -8.78 -21.74 -38.93
CA ARG A 14 -7.31 -21.80 -38.81
C ARG A 14 -6.64 -21.01 -39.93
N ALA A 15 -6.60 -19.69 -39.78
CA ALA A 15 -5.69 -18.84 -40.52
C ALA A 15 -5.63 -17.48 -39.83
N LEU A 16 -4.65 -17.28 -38.93
CA LEU A 16 -4.08 -15.96 -38.71
C LEU A 16 -2.71 -16.10 -38.06
N TYR A 17 -1.73 -15.38 -38.63
CA TYR A 17 -0.39 -15.10 -38.09
C TYR A 17 0.71 -16.18 -38.21
N SER A 18 1.11 -16.47 -39.45
CA SER A 18 2.53 -16.78 -39.73
C SER A 18 3.19 -15.52 -40.27
N LEU A 19 3.83 -14.75 -39.38
CA LEU A 19 4.95 -13.81 -39.64
C LEU A 19 5.29 -13.03 -38.35
N ILE A 20 5.57 -13.75 -37.26
CA ILE A 20 6.15 -13.17 -36.04
C ILE A 20 7.59 -13.69 -35.92
N PRO A 21 8.61 -12.82 -35.81
CA PRO A 21 10.01 -13.23 -35.78
C PRO A 21 10.36 -14.01 -34.50
N GLN A 22 10.81 -15.25 -34.69
CA GLN A 22 11.23 -16.21 -33.65
C GLN A 22 12.64 -15.89 -33.11
N LYS A 23 12.90 -14.70 -32.55
CA LYS A 23 14.23 -14.37 -31.98
C LYS A 23 14.26 -13.83 -30.55
N TRP A 24 13.23 -14.08 -29.75
CA TRP A 24 13.25 -13.80 -28.31
C TRP A 24 12.77 -15.01 -27.51
N GLY A 25 13.44 -16.15 -27.72
CA GLY A 25 13.31 -17.35 -26.89
C GLY A 25 14.31 -17.31 -25.75
N GLY A 26 13.99 -16.57 -24.69
CA GLY A 26 14.59 -16.75 -23.37
C GLY A 26 13.47 -17.01 -22.37
N PRO A 27 13.63 -17.92 -21.39
CA PRO A 27 12.69 -18.01 -20.29
C PRO A 27 12.76 -16.66 -19.56
N TRP A 28 11.71 -15.85 -19.69
CA TRP A 28 11.53 -14.74 -18.77
C TRP A 28 11.55 -15.37 -17.39
N PRO A 29 12.46 -14.97 -16.47
CA PRO A 29 12.20 -15.29 -15.10
C PRO A 29 10.86 -14.61 -14.86
N ILE A 30 9.83 -15.41 -14.57
CA ILE A 30 8.68 -14.93 -13.84
C ILE A 30 9.32 -14.37 -12.58
N ARG A 31 9.65 -13.07 -12.60
CA ARG A 31 10.19 -12.40 -11.45
C ARG A 31 8.97 -12.21 -10.59
N HIS A 32 8.55 -13.30 -9.94
CA HIS A 32 7.84 -13.24 -8.69
C HIS A 32 8.74 -12.35 -7.83
N SER A 33 8.39 -11.07 -7.76
CA SER A 33 8.93 -10.19 -6.75
C SER A 33 8.43 -10.79 -5.44
N SER A 34 9.21 -11.72 -4.90
CA SER A 34 8.96 -12.48 -3.68
C SER A 34 9.04 -11.61 -2.42
N ARG A 35 8.79 -10.31 -2.55
CA ARG A 35 8.69 -9.36 -1.43
C ARG A 35 7.23 -8.96 -1.21
N GLY A 36 6.33 -9.93 -1.26
CA GLY A 36 5.04 -9.84 -0.57
C GLY A 36 5.23 -10.22 0.89
N LEU A 37 6.02 -9.43 1.64
CA LEU A 37 6.03 -9.54 3.08
C LEU A 37 4.72 -8.92 3.57
N LEU A 38 3.87 -9.74 4.18
CA LEU A 38 2.79 -9.28 5.04
C LEU A 38 3.45 -8.37 6.08
N VAL A 39 3.24 -7.06 5.98
CA VAL A 39 3.98 -6.11 6.82
C VAL A 39 3.38 -6.16 8.23
N THR A 40 3.93 -7.02 9.08
CA THR A 40 3.52 -7.19 10.48
C THR A 40 4.05 -6.02 11.32
N ILE A 41 3.48 -4.84 11.15
CA ILE A 41 3.76 -3.71 12.03
C ILE A 41 2.90 -3.86 13.28
N PRO A 42 3.49 -3.87 14.49
CA PRO A 42 2.71 -3.91 15.72
C PRO A 42 1.94 -2.60 15.88
N ILE A 43 0.68 -2.70 16.28
CA ILE A 43 -0.17 -1.54 16.55
C ILE A 43 0.27 -0.95 17.89
N THR A 44 0.64 0.33 17.89
CA THR A 44 1.05 1.03 19.11
C THR A 44 -0.18 1.60 19.81
N PRO A 45 -0.49 1.17 21.05
CA PRO A 45 -1.55 1.80 21.83
C PRO A 45 -1.10 3.20 22.26
N VAL A 46 -1.88 4.21 21.90
CA VAL A 46 -1.63 5.63 22.20
C VAL A 46 -2.94 6.27 22.67
N SER A 47 -2.83 7.24 23.57
CA SER A 47 -3.92 8.03 24.14
C SER A 47 -3.89 9.47 23.63
N VAL A 48 -5.02 10.17 23.68
CA VAL A 48 -5.04 11.63 23.42
C VAL A 48 -4.21 12.32 24.51
N GLY A 49 -3.42 13.32 24.12
CA GLY A 49 -2.51 14.03 25.01
C GLY A 49 -1.09 13.46 25.05
N ASP A 50 -0.88 12.20 24.61
CA ASP A 50 0.45 11.58 24.58
C ASP A 50 1.43 12.42 23.76
N THR A 51 2.66 12.53 24.26
CA THR A 51 3.76 13.14 23.52
C THR A 51 4.70 12.07 23.01
N VAL A 52 4.83 11.99 21.70
CA VAL A 52 5.57 10.94 20.99
C VAL A 52 6.65 11.53 20.07
N ARG A 53 7.68 10.73 19.80
CA ARG A 53 8.69 11.03 18.79
C ARG A 53 8.47 10.18 17.54
N LEU A 54 8.54 10.82 16.38
CA LEU A 54 8.52 10.14 15.09
C LEU A 54 9.92 10.11 14.46
N LYS A 55 10.17 9.10 13.60
CA LYS A 55 11.41 8.94 12.84
C LYS A 55 11.59 10.05 11.79
N LYS A 56 10.48 10.49 11.17
CA LYS A 56 10.49 11.59 10.19
C LYS A 56 10.19 12.91 10.90
N PRO A 57 11.04 13.94 10.74
CA PRO A 57 10.76 15.26 11.28
C PRO A 57 9.61 15.94 10.52
N HIS A 58 8.92 16.86 11.20
CA HIS A 58 8.05 17.83 10.53
C HIS A 58 8.91 18.75 9.63
N PRO A 59 8.37 19.34 8.55
CA PRO A 59 9.06 20.35 7.76
C PRO A 59 9.68 21.52 8.54
N CYS A 60 9.26 21.77 9.79
CA CYS A 60 9.87 22.77 10.66
C CYS A 60 11.14 22.29 11.41
N GLY A 61 11.56 21.03 11.25
CA GLY A 61 12.73 20.44 11.91
C GLY A 61 12.44 19.72 13.24
N ALA A 62 11.30 19.99 13.88
CA ALA A 62 10.91 19.28 15.10
C ALA A 62 10.42 17.85 14.82
N ASN A 63 10.72 16.92 15.72
CA ASN A 63 10.32 15.51 15.64
C ASN A 63 9.41 15.07 16.80
N GLU A 64 8.95 16.04 17.59
CA GLU A 64 8.13 15.85 18.79
C GLU A 64 6.69 16.25 18.47
N TRP A 65 5.79 15.32 18.78
CA TRP A 65 4.40 15.40 18.38
C TRP A 65 3.51 15.09 19.58
N GLN A 66 2.45 15.87 19.74
CA GLN A 66 1.38 15.58 20.68
C GLN A 66 0.21 14.93 19.94
N VAL A 67 -0.32 13.84 20.47
CA VAL A 67 -1.51 13.18 19.94
C VAL A 67 -2.73 14.01 20.32
N THR A 68 -3.50 14.46 19.32
CA THR A 68 -4.68 15.31 19.53
C THR A 68 -5.99 14.60 19.23
N ARG A 69 -5.99 13.62 18.32
CA ARG A 69 -7.18 12.86 17.93
C ARG A 69 -6.81 11.40 17.69
N LEU A 70 -7.68 10.51 18.13
CA LEU A 70 -7.63 9.07 17.84
C LEU A 70 -8.84 8.66 17.00
N GLY A 71 -8.62 7.80 16.00
CA GLY A 71 -9.64 7.33 15.08
C GLY A 71 -9.03 6.40 14.04
N ALA A 72 -9.58 6.40 12.83
CA ALA A 72 -8.95 5.73 11.67
C ALA A 72 -7.58 6.35 11.36
N ASP A 73 -7.52 7.68 11.39
CA ASP A 73 -6.30 8.47 11.31
C ASP A 73 -5.97 9.06 12.69
N ILE A 74 -4.67 9.21 12.93
CA ILE A 74 -4.15 9.82 14.16
C ILE A 74 -3.85 11.29 13.87
N GLY A 75 -4.49 12.16 14.64
CA GLY A 75 -4.22 13.59 14.64
C GLY A 75 -2.99 13.88 15.50
N LEU A 76 -2.02 14.57 14.92
CA LEU A 76 -0.77 14.93 15.59
C LEU A 76 -0.55 16.43 15.51
N ARG A 77 -0.16 17.05 16.63
CA ARG A 77 0.26 18.45 16.70
C ARG A 77 1.76 18.53 16.91
N CYS A 78 2.44 19.25 16.04
CA CYS A 78 3.89 19.48 16.17
C CYS A 78 4.15 20.43 17.35
N LEU A 79 4.99 20.02 18.30
CA LEU A 79 5.33 20.86 19.47
C LEU A 79 6.24 22.05 19.11
N GLY A 80 6.97 21.98 18.00
CA GLY A 80 7.86 23.08 17.59
C GLY A 80 7.16 24.24 16.86
N CYS A 81 6.08 23.97 16.11
CA CYS A 81 5.40 25.01 15.31
C CYS A 81 3.88 25.06 15.50
N GLY A 82 3.30 24.15 16.30
CA GLY A 82 1.88 24.13 16.62
C GLY A 82 0.94 23.64 15.51
N ARG A 83 1.46 23.36 14.29
CA ARG A 83 0.66 22.84 13.17
C ARG A 83 0.23 21.40 13.42
N SER A 84 -1.00 21.10 13.00
CA SER A 84 -1.60 19.77 13.08
C SER A 84 -1.54 19.05 11.73
N VAL A 85 -1.27 17.74 11.77
CA VAL A 85 -1.33 16.86 10.61
C VAL A 85 -2.19 15.64 10.94
N MET A 86 -2.87 15.09 9.94
CA MET A 86 -3.54 13.79 10.03
C MET A 86 -2.63 12.75 9.39
N LEU A 87 -2.39 11.65 10.10
CA LEU A 87 -1.58 10.56 9.62
C LEU A 87 -2.34 9.25 9.75
N GLU A 88 -2.38 8.45 8.68
CA GLU A 88 -2.94 7.11 8.73
C GLU A 88 -2.26 6.29 9.84
N ARG A 89 -3.03 5.49 10.56
CA ARG A 89 -2.51 4.68 11.68
C ARG A 89 -1.33 3.79 11.28
N TYR A 90 -1.39 3.17 10.11
CA TYR A 90 -0.29 2.36 9.58
C TYR A 90 1.01 3.15 9.41
N GLU A 91 0.93 4.36 8.84
CA GLU A 91 2.11 5.22 8.68
C GLU A 91 2.61 5.77 10.01
N PHE A 92 1.73 6.01 10.97
CA PHE A 92 2.10 6.35 12.34
C PHE A 92 2.94 5.25 12.97
N ASP A 93 2.45 4.01 13.00
CA ASP A 93 3.13 2.89 13.64
C ASP A 93 4.50 2.61 13.00
N ARG A 94 4.62 2.74 11.66
CA ARG A 94 5.91 2.64 10.97
C ARG A 94 6.90 3.72 11.38
N ARG A 95 6.41 4.95 11.54
CA ARG A 95 7.22 6.13 11.85
C ARG A 95 7.44 6.31 13.36
N PHE A 96 6.69 5.61 14.20
CA PHE A 96 6.80 5.69 15.63
C PHE A 96 8.23 5.33 16.09
N ARG A 97 8.80 6.17 16.96
CA ARG A 97 10.13 5.96 17.52
C ARG A 97 10.07 5.67 19.02
N GLY A 98 9.15 6.32 19.74
CA GLY A 98 8.99 6.14 21.18
C GLY A 98 8.15 7.24 21.82
N PHE A 99 7.80 7.03 23.09
CA PHE A 99 7.12 8.01 23.93
C PHE A 99 8.13 8.97 24.56
N ILE A 100 7.79 10.27 24.62
CA ILE A 100 8.49 11.26 25.44
C ILE A 100 7.76 11.42 26.77
N ASN A 101 6.44 11.61 26.71
CA ASN A 101 5.57 11.76 27.86
C ASN A 101 4.27 11.00 27.59
N ARG A 102 3.77 10.28 28.59
CA ARG A 102 2.45 9.67 28.54
C ARG A 102 1.44 10.60 29.18
N ALA A 103 0.35 10.87 28.48
CA ALA A 103 -0.86 11.39 29.09
C ALA A 103 -1.51 10.24 29.88
N ALA A 104 -0.87 9.84 30.97
CA ALA A 104 -1.56 9.13 32.03
C ALA A 104 -2.45 10.18 32.71
N GLU A 105 -3.70 10.28 32.28
CA GLU A 105 -4.72 10.95 33.07
C GLU A 105 -5.08 10.03 34.26
N GLU A 106 -5.18 10.65 35.43
CA GLU A 106 -5.75 10.11 36.67
C GLU A 106 -7.24 9.80 36.54
#